data_AF-A0A7S2CVS1-F1
#
_entry.id   AF-A0A7S2CVS1-F1
#
_cell.length_a   1.000
_cell.length_b   1.000
_cell.length_c   1.000
_cell.angle_alpha   90.00
_cell.angle_beta   90.00
_cell.angle_gamma   90.00
#
_symmetry.space_group_name_H-M   'P 1'
#
loop_
_entity.id
_entity.type
_entity.pdbx_description
1 polymer ?
#
loop_
_entity_poly.entity_id
_entity_poly.type
_entity_poly.pdbx_seq_one_letter_code
_entity_poly.pdbx_strand_id
1 'polypeptide(L)'
;PVPVVYCGLFPVETTQYQLLRESLERLCLNDASLQFEPESSSAMGFGFRCGFLGLLHMEIVQQRLEREYNLDLIVTAPSVAYRVTLLDGSLLEVDSPAKLVDPEKMKAIEEPYVSLEIFCPKEYSGALMELAQDRRGEYVELKFLTDRRCSIR
;
A
#
# COMPACT_ATOMS: atom_id res chain seq x y z
N PRO A 1 -12.08 0.66 8.94
CA PRO A 1 -11.25 1.50 8.05
C PRO A 1 -10.92 0.70 6.78
N VAL A 2 -10.91 1.32 5.59
CA VAL A 2 -10.62 0.60 4.34
C VAL A 2 -9.10 0.65 4.10
N PRO A 3 -8.42 -0.50 3.91
CA PRO A 3 -7.00 -0.52 3.59
C PRO A 3 -6.73 0.13 2.23
N VAL A 4 -5.63 0.86 2.12
CA VAL A 4 -5.21 1.55 0.88
C VAL A 4 -3.90 0.99 0.32
N VAL A 5 -3.08 0.37 1.18
CA VAL A 5 -1.82 -0.28 0.80
C VAL A 5 -1.86 -1.73 1.24
N TYR A 6 -1.42 -2.63 0.36
CA TYR A 6 -1.29 -4.05 0.64
C TYR A 6 0.16 -4.50 0.45
N CYS A 7 0.64 -5.40 1.30
CA CYS A 7 1.92 -6.09 1.09
C CYS A 7 1.82 -7.54 1.56
N GLY A 8 2.70 -8.39 1.03
CA GLY A 8 2.89 -9.74 1.52
C GLY A 8 3.95 -9.76 2.62
N LEU A 9 3.61 -10.38 3.75
CA LEU A 9 4.50 -10.67 4.87
C LEU A 9 4.82 -12.16 4.90
N PHE A 10 6.09 -12.51 4.76
CA PHE A 10 6.57 -13.89 4.76
C PHE A 10 7.62 -14.06 5.85
N PRO A 11 7.55 -15.11 6.67
CA PRO A 11 8.62 -15.40 7.62
C PRO A 11 9.85 -15.91 6.87
N VAL A 12 11.05 -15.53 7.31
CA VAL A 12 12.32 -16.06 6.78
C VAL A 12 12.41 -17.57 7.04
N GLU A 13 11.97 -18.00 8.22
CA GLU A 13 11.89 -19.42 8.60
C GLU A 13 10.46 -19.94 8.48
N THR A 14 10.26 -20.99 7.68
CA THR A 14 8.93 -21.59 7.46
C THR A 14 8.28 -22.17 8.72
N THR A 15 9.09 -22.52 9.73
CA THR A 15 8.63 -22.96 11.06
C THR A 15 7.90 -21.85 11.82
N GLN A 16 8.19 -20.58 11.53
CA GLN A 16 7.60 -19.42 12.19
C GLN A 16 6.26 -19.00 11.59
N TYR A 17 5.76 -19.66 10.54
CA TYR A 17 4.46 -19.34 9.93
C TYR A 17 3.31 -19.33 10.94
N GLN A 18 3.28 -20.33 11.83
CA GLN A 18 2.25 -20.41 12.87
C GLN A 18 2.39 -19.28 13.89
N LEU A 19 3.63 -18.93 14.26
CA LEU A 19 3.91 -17.83 15.17
C LEU A 19 3.52 -16.47 14.55
N LEU A 20 3.79 -16.27 13.26
CA LEU A 20 3.37 -15.08 12.50
C LEU A 20 1.85 -14.94 12.51
N ARG A 21 1.12 -16.04 12.25
CA ARG A 21 -0.35 -16.05 12.31
C ARG A 21 -0.86 -15.61 13.68
N GLU A 22 -0.37 -16.25 14.74
CA GLU A 22 -0.80 -15.96 16.11
C GLU A 22 -0.44 -14.52 16.53
N SER A 23 0.70 -14.02 16.07
CA SER A 23 1.14 -12.64 16.32
C SER A 23 0.25 -11.63 15.59
N LEU A 24 -0.09 -11.89 14.32
CA LEU A 24 -1.03 -11.07 13.55
C LEU A 24 -2.43 -11.07 14.16
N GLU A 25 -2.94 -12.23 14.58
CA GLU A 25 -4.23 -12.34 15.28
C GLU A 25 -4.24 -11.52 16.57
N ARG A 26 -3.17 -11.59 17.38
CA ARG A 26 -3.03 -10.76 18.59
C ARG A 26 -2.92 -9.27 18.29
N LEU A 27 -2.21 -8.89 17.24
CA LEU A 27 -2.02 -7.49 16.87
C LEU A 27 -3.33 -6.88 16.33
N CYS A 28 -4.12 -7.67 15.59
CA CYS A 28 -5.44 -7.30 15.08
C CYS A 28 -6.47 -7.05 16.20
N LEU A 29 -6.30 -7.64 17.40
CA LEU A 29 -7.15 -7.32 18.55
C LEU A 29 -6.96 -5.88 19.03
N ASN A 30 -5.76 -5.33 18.85
CA ASN A 30 -5.42 -3.96 19.24
C ASN A 30 -5.58 -2.97 18.08
N ASP A 31 -5.41 -3.43 16.84
CA ASP A 31 -5.51 -2.62 15.64
C ASP A 31 -6.65 -3.09 14.72
N ALA A 32 -7.79 -2.39 14.79
CA ALA A 32 -8.96 -2.69 13.98
C ALA A 32 -8.82 -2.30 12.49
N SER A 33 -7.69 -1.69 12.09
CA SER A 33 -7.42 -1.31 10.70
C SER A 33 -6.57 -2.33 9.95
N LEU A 34 -5.86 -3.20 10.67
CA LEU A 34 -5.10 -4.29 10.09
C LEU A 34 -6.05 -5.37 9.56
N GLN A 35 -5.92 -5.69 8.28
CA GLN A 35 -6.60 -6.82 7.66
C GLN A 35 -5.55 -7.77 7.12
N PHE A 36 -5.76 -9.08 7.23
CA PHE A 36 -4.83 -10.05 6.68
C PHE A 36 -5.54 -11.30 6.16
N GLU A 37 -4.99 -11.87 5.09
CA GLU A 37 -5.46 -13.10 4.46
C GLU A 37 -4.27 -14.02 4.20
N PRO A 38 -4.40 -15.35 4.32
CA PRO A 38 -3.34 -16.27 3.96
C PRO A 38 -2.99 -16.17 2.47
N GLU A 39 -1.71 -16.05 2.15
CA GLU A 39 -1.21 -16.01 0.77
C GLU A 39 -0.06 -17.02 0.60
N SER A 40 -0.04 -17.73 -0.53
CA SER A 40 1.06 -18.61 -0.90
C SER A 40 1.82 -18.03 -2.09
N SER A 41 3.14 -17.95 -1.94
CA SER A 41 4.06 -17.50 -2.98
C SER A 41 4.94 -18.66 -3.43
N SER A 42 5.16 -18.76 -4.74
CA SER A 42 6.04 -19.79 -5.32
C SER A 42 7.51 -19.65 -4.88
N ALA A 43 7.94 -18.42 -4.57
CA ALA A 43 9.32 -18.13 -4.17
C ALA A 43 9.51 -18.06 -2.65
N MET A 44 8.55 -17.47 -1.94
CA MET A 44 8.66 -17.17 -0.50
C MET A 44 7.93 -18.19 0.39
N GLY A 45 7.17 -19.13 -0.21
CA GLY A 45 6.39 -20.10 0.55
C GLY A 45 5.11 -19.51 1.12
N PHE A 46 4.75 -19.92 2.34
CA PHE A 46 3.52 -19.51 2.99
C PHE A 46 3.70 -18.21 3.77
N GLY A 47 2.79 -17.26 3.58
CA GLY A 47 2.77 -15.99 4.29
C GLY A 47 1.37 -15.42 4.37
N PHE A 48 1.31 -14.11 4.60
CA PHE A 48 0.05 -13.39 4.72
C PHE A 48 0.05 -12.15 3.84
N ARG A 49 -1.03 -11.95 3.11
CA ARG A 49 -1.36 -10.68 2.49
C ARG A 49 -1.94 -9.78 3.57
N CYS A 50 -1.30 -8.65 3.85
CA CYS A 50 -1.76 -7.69 4.85
C CYS A 50 -2.16 -6.37 4.20
N GLY A 51 -3.29 -5.81 4.65
CA GLY A 51 -3.80 -4.49 4.26
C GLY A 51 -3.56 -3.46 5.36
N PHE A 52 -3.11 -2.27 4.96
CA PHE A 52 -2.71 -1.16 5.82
C PHE A 52 -3.34 0.16 5.38
N LEU A 53 -3.42 1.12 6.31
CA LEU A 53 -3.85 2.51 6.04
C LEU A 53 -2.82 3.35 5.27
N GLY A 54 -1.60 2.86 5.11
CA GLY A 54 -0.52 3.59 4.46
C GLY A 54 0.85 2.99 4.76
N LEU A 55 1.89 3.57 4.16
CA LEU A 55 3.28 3.09 4.31
C LEU A 55 3.77 3.15 5.76
N LEU A 56 3.43 4.22 6.50
CA LEU A 56 3.82 4.32 7.91
C LEU A 56 3.14 3.26 8.78
N HIS A 57 1.87 2.96 8.52
CA HIS A 57 1.15 1.92 9.25
C HIS A 57 1.81 0.55 9.02
N MET A 58 2.19 0.26 7.77
CA MET A 58 2.95 -0.95 7.42
C MET A 58 4.27 -1.04 8.19
N GLU A 59 5.06 0.04 8.21
CA GLU A 59 6.35 0.07 8.91
C GLU A 59 6.21 -0.17 10.42
N ILE A 60 5.20 0.45 11.05
CA ILE A 60 4.92 0.26 12.47
C ILE A 60 4.56 -1.21 12.75
N VAL A 61 3.66 -1.80 11.95
CA VAL A 61 3.25 -3.20 12.15
C VAL A 61 4.42 -4.15 11.95
N GLN A 62 5.24 -3.93 10.92
CA GLN A 62 6.45 -4.73 10.69
C GLN A 62 7.40 -4.66 11.89
N GLN A 63 7.75 -3.45 12.35
CA GLN A 63 8.67 -3.29 13.49
C GLN A 63 8.11 -3.88 14.79
N ARG A 64 6.79 -3.81 15.00
CA ARG A 64 6.15 -4.45 16.16
C ARG A 64 6.26 -5.97 16.09
N LEU A 65 6.03 -6.58 14.93
CA LEU A 65 6.19 -8.03 14.76
C LEU A 65 7.63 -8.48 15.01
N GLU A 66 8.61 -7.75 14.46
CA GLU A 66 10.04 -8.03 14.67
C GLU A 66 10.45 -7.86 16.14
N ARG A 67 10.01 -6.79 16.80
CA ARG A 67 10.45 -6.47 18.19
C ARG A 67 9.68 -7.19 19.28
N GLU A 68 8.36 -7.31 19.16
CA GLU A 68 7.50 -7.88 20.21
C GLU A 68 7.45 -9.41 20.15
N TYR A 69 7.59 -9.99 18.95
CA TYR A 69 7.43 -11.43 18.72
C TYR A 69 8.70 -12.10 18.20
N ASN A 70 9.80 -11.35 18.02
CA ASN A 70 11.10 -11.83 17.55
C ASN A 70 10.98 -12.65 16.24
N LEU A 71 10.17 -12.11 15.31
CA LEU A 71 9.94 -12.67 13.98
C LEU A 71 10.87 -12.01 12.97
N ASP A 72 11.54 -12.81 12.15
CA ASP A 72 12.28 -12.30 10.99
C ASP A 72 11.39 -12.36 9.76
N LEU A 73 11.08 -11.19 9.18
CA LEU A 73 10.09 -11.05 8.11
C LEU A 73 10.70 -10.52 6.81
N ILE A 74 10.23 -11.09 5.70
CA ILE A 74 10.43 -10.60 4.34
C ILE A 74 9.14 -9.90 3.91
N VAL A 75 9.26 -8.62 3.58
CA VAL A 75 8.13 -7.79 3.12
C VAL A 75 8.25 -7.61 1.61
N THR A 76 7.16 -7.88 0.88
CA THR A 76 7.12 -7.60 -0.56
C THR A 76 6.93 -6.11 -0.83
N ALA A 77 7.18 -5.68 -2.07
CA ALA A 77 6.84 -4.32 -2.48
C ALA A 77 5.35 -4.02 -2.19
N PRO A 78 5.03 -2.85 -1.61
CA PRO A 78 3.66 -2.45 -1.35
C PRO A 78 2.93 -2.20 -2.68
N SER A 79 1.66 -2.60 -2.76
CA SER A 79 0.80 -2.34 -3.90
C SER A 79 -0.54 -1.77 -3.45
N VAL A 80 -1.23 -1.11 -4.39
CA VAL A 80 -2.59 -0.60 -4.20
C VAL A 80 -3.62 -1.61 -4.74
N ALA A 81 -4.86 -1.51 -4.28
CA ALA A 81 -5.96 -2.25 -4.87
C ALA A 81 -6.39 -1.58 -6.19
N TYR A 82 -6.36 -2.34 -7.28
CA TYR A 82 -6.82 -1.91 -8.59
C TYR A 82 -8.28 -2.32 -8.79
N ARG A 83 -9.04 -1.50 -9.53
CA ARG A 83 -10.39 -1.87 -9.97
C ARG A 83 -10.34 -2.23 -11.45
N VAL A 84 -10.65 -3.47 -11.77
CA VAL A 84 -10.67 -4.00 -13.13
C VAL A 84 -12.11 -4.14 -13.58
N THR A 85 -12.45 -3.52 -14.71
CA THR A 85 -13.74 -3.72 -15.38
C THR A 85 -13.56 -4.76 -16.47
N LEU A 86 -14.27 -5.89 -16.36
CA LEU A 86 -14.26 -6.95 -17.36
C LEU A 86 -15.16 -6.62 -18.56
N LEU A 87 -14.99 -7.33 -19.67
CA LEU A 87 -15.79 -7.15 -20.89
C LEU A 87 -17.29 -7.42 -20.67
N ASP A 88 -17.63 -8.25 -19.69
CA ASP A 88 -19.02 -8.52 -19.28
C ASP A 88 -19.64 -7.40 -18.42
N GLY A 89 -18.86 -6.38 -18.07
CA GLY A 89 -19.27 -5.26 -17.22
C GLY A 89 -19.14 -5.52 -15.72
N SER A 90 -18.63 -6.69 -15.30
CA SER A 90 -18.36 -6.96 -13.89
C SER A 90 -17.12 -6.20 -13.39
N LEU A 91 -17.16 -5.80 -12.13
CA LEU A 91 -16.06 -5.11 -11.44
C LEU A 91 -15.34 -6.11 -10.54
N LEU A 92 -14.03 -6.22 -10.74
CA LEU A 92 -13.15 -7.04 -9.92
C LEU A 92 -12.15 -6.14 -9.20
N GLU A 93 -12.10 -6.23 -7.87
CA GLU A 93 -11.03 -5.63 -7.09
C GLU A 93 -9.83 -6.57 -7.04
N VAL A 94 -8.68 -6.07 -7.47
CA VAL A 94 -7.44 -6.83 -7.56
C VAL A 94 -6.42 -6.20 -6.61
N ASP A 95 -6.21 -6.88 -5.50
CA ASP A 95 -5.26 -6.50 -4.45
C ASP A 95 -3.84 -7.02 -4.72
N SER A 96 -3.70 -8.12 -5.46
CA SER A 96 -2.44 -8.78 -5.78
C SER A 96 -2.22 -8.88 -7.30
N PRO A 97 -1.02 -8.56 -7.82
CA PRO A 97 -0.71 -8.70 -9.25
C PRO A 97 -0.93 -10.11 -9.80
N ALA A 98 -0.84 -11.15 -8.96
CA ALA A 98 -1.06 -12.53 -9.36
C ALA A 98 -2.53 -12.85 -9.68
N LYS A 99 -3.48 -12.07 -9.14
CA LYS A 99 -4.93 -12.22 -9.38
C LYS A 99 -5.39 -11.40 -10.61
N LEU A 100 -4.47 -10.74 -11.29
CA LEU A 100 -4.77 -9.92 -12.46
C LEU A 100 -5.18 -10.82 -13.64
N VAL A 101 -6.36 -10.58 -14.21
CA VAL A 101 -6.95 -11.39 -15.30
C VAL A 101 -6.19 -11.14 -16.62
N ASP A 102 -6.39 -11.99 -17.62
CA ASP A 102 -5.82 -11.76 -18.96
C ASP A 102 -6.29 -10.41 -19.56
N PRO A 103 -5.40 -9.62 -20.20
CA PRO A 103 -5.76 -8.34 -20.82
C PRO A 103 -6.90 -8.44 -21.83
N GLU A 104 -7.05 -9.58 -22.50
CA GLU A 104 -8.10 -9.81 -23.50
C GLU A 104 -9.52 -9.82 -22.90
N LYS A 105 -9.65 -10.10 -21.60
CA LYS A 105 -10.94 -10.09 -20.89
C LYS A 105 -11.21 -8.76 -20.18
N MET A 106 -10.23 -7.85 -20.18
CA MET A 106 -10.32 -6.55 -19.51
C MET A 106 -10.78 -5.47 -20.47
N LYS A 107 -11.72 -4.65 -20.01
CA LYS A 107 -12.16 -3.44 -20.71
C LYS A 107 -11.39 -2.21 -20.24
N ALA A 108 -11.20 -2.08 -18.93
CA ALA A 108 -10.50 -0.96 -18.32
C ALA A 108 -9.87 -1.38 -16.99
N ILE A 109 -8.77 -0.73 -16.63
CA ILE A 109 -8.12 -0.84 -15.33
C ILE A 109 -8.04 0.56 -14.72
N GLU A 110 -8.47 0.68 -13.47
CA GLU A 110 -8.48 1.92 -12.73
C GLU A 110 -7.59 1.76 -11.49
N GLU A 111 -6.73 2.75 -11.28
CA GLU A 111 -5.88 2.85 -10.09
C GLU A 111 -6.41 3.97 -9.18
N PRO A 112 -6.23 3.87 -7.85
CA PRO A 112 -6.67 4.91 -6.93
C PRO A 112 -5.80 6.17 -7.08
N TYR A 113 -6.44 7.31 -7.32
CA TYR A 113 -5.81 8.64 -7.27
C TYR A 113 -6.10 9.32 -5.94
N VAL A 114 -5.16 10.15 -5.48
CA VAL A 114 -5.30 10.94 -4.26
C VAL A 114 -5.18 12.43 -4.59
N SER A 115 -6.01 13.25 -3.96
CA SER A 115 -5.80 14.70 -3.95
C SER A 115 -4.72 15.01 -2.92
N LEU A 116 -3.55 15.41 -3.38
CA LEU A 116 -2.43 15.79 -2.53
C LEU A 116 -2.37 17.32 -2.38
N GLU A 117 -2.04 17.82 -1.20
CA GLU A 117 -1.73 19.24 -1.00
C GLU A 117 -0.39 19.33 -0.25
N ILE A 118 0.59 20.01 -0.85
CA ILE A 118 1.96 20.11 -0.36
C ILE A 118 2.23 21.54 0.10
N PHE A 119 2.47 21.69 1.40
CA PHE A 119 2.90 22.94 2.00
C PHE A 119 4.43 23.02 2.01
N CYS A 120 4.98 24.00 1.31
CA CYS A 120 6.42 24.17 1.20
C CYS A 120 6.87 25.64 1.20
N PRO A 121 8.14 25.92 1.51
CA PRO A 121 8.73 27.22 1.23
C PRO A 121 8.77 27.48 -0.28
N LYS A 122 8.58 28.75 -0.68
CA LYS A 122 8.54 29.17 -2.10
C LYS A 122 9.77 28.77 -2.90
N GLU A 123 10.94 28.69 -2.26
CA GLU A 123 12.21 28.31 -2.88
C GLU A 123 12.20 26.86 -3.42
N TYR A 124 11.41 25.97 -2.80
CA TYR A 124 11.36 24.54 -3.16
C TYR A 124 10.17 24.20 -4.06
N SER A 125 9.31 25.16 -4.40
CA SER A 125 8.07 24.87 -5.13
C SER A 125 8.33 24.28 -6.51
N GLY A 126 9.35 24.77 -7.23
CA GLY A 126 9.73 24.25 -8.54
C GLY A 126 10.19 22.79 -8.50
N ALA A 127 11.10 22.45 -7.59
CA ALA A 127 11.61 21.08 -7.44
C ALA A 127 10.51 20.09 -7.01
N LEU A 128 9.57 20.54 -6.16
CA LEU A 128 8.44 19.72 -5.74
C LEU A 128 7.42 19.51 -6.87
N MET A 129 7.19 20.52 -7.71
CA MET A 129 6.33 20.39 -8.89
C MET A 129 6.93 19.39 -9.90
N GLU A 130 8.23 19.48 -10.16
CA GLU A 130 8.94 18.55 -11.05
C GLU A 130 8.86 17.11 -10.50
N LEU A 131 9.12 16.93 -9.20
CA LEU A 131 8.99 15.63 -8.53
C LEU A 131 7.57 15.06 -8.61
N ALA A 132 6.55 15.90 -8.44
CA ALA A 132 5.15 15.47 -8.55
C ALA A 132 4.82 15.04 -10.00
N GLN A 133 5.29 15.79 -10.99
CA GLN A 133 5.08 15.48 -12.40
C GLN A 133 5.77 14.18 -12.82
N ASP A 134 6.99 13.92 -12.34
CA ASP A 134 7.71 12.65 -12.55
C ASP A 134 6.95 11.44 -11.98
N ARG A 135 6.09 11.66 -10.99
CA ARG A 135 5.22 10.64 -10.38
C ARG A 135 3.82 10.57 -11.00
N ARG A 136 3.63 11.17 -12.19
CA ARG A 136 2.34 11.27 -12.89
C ARG A 136 1.30 12.14 -12.16
N GLY A 137 1.75 13.08 -11.32
CA GLY A 137 0.88 14.06 -10.70
C GLY A 137 0.42 15.12 -11.71
N GLU A 138 -0.86 15.46 -11.68
CA GLU A 138 -1.42 16.55 -12.45
C GLU A 138 -1.48 17.81 -11.58
N TYR A 139 -0.81 18.88 -12.02
CA TYR A 139 -0.84 20.16 -11.32
C TYR A 139 -2.25 20.77 -11.40
N VAL A 140 -2.81 21.13 -10.25
CA VAL A 140 -4.13 21.75 -10.15
C VAL A 140 -4.01 23.24 -9.82
N GLU A 141 -3.33 23.58 -8.72
CA GLU A 141 -3.24 24.97 -8.26
C GLU A 141 -2.00 25.25 -7.39
N LEU A 142 -1.53 26.49 -7.43
CA LEU A 142 -0.50 27.04 -6.55
C LEU A 142 -1.09 28.22 -5.78
N LYS A 143 -1.06 28.14 -4.45
CA LYS A 143 -1.53 29.20 -3.55
C LYS A 143 -0.38 29.75 -2.73
N PHE A 144 -0.15 31.06 -2.79
CA PHE A 144 0.78 31.73 -1.88
C PHE A 144 0.07 32.04 -0.56
N LEU A 145 0.51 31.38 0.52
CA LEU A 145 -0.02 31.59 1.87
C LEU A 145 0.65 32.77 2.57
N THR A 146 1.93 32.98 2.28
CA THR A 146 2.75 34.08 2.80
C THR A 146 3.88 34.32 1.80
N ASP A 147 4.61 35.44 1.92
CA ASP A 147 5.73 35.76 1.04
C ASP A 147 6.79 34.63 0.93
N ARG A 148 6.93 33.82 1.99
CA ARG A 148 7.87 32.69 2.05
C ARG A 148 7.23 31.30 1.88
N ARG A 149 5.90 31.17 1.90
CA ARG A 149 5.20 29.87 1.96
C ARG A 149 4.16 29.76 0.85
N CYS A 150 4.14 28.61 0.19
CA CYS A 150 3.13 28.25 -0.78
C CYS A 150 2.54 26.87 -0.50
N SER A 151 1.33 26.65 -1.01
CA SER A 151 0.67 25.36 -1.11
C SER A 151 0.56 24.99 -2.59
N ILE A 152 0.94 23.77 -2.92
CA ILE A 152 0.81 23.17 -4.27
C ILE A 152 -0.21 22.05 -4.16
N ARG A 153 -1.17 22.02 -5.09
CA ARG A 153 -2.15 20.94 -5.23
C ARG A 153 -2.03 20.27 -6.59
#